data_AF-A0A9N8KQG3-F1
#
_entry.id   AF-A0A9N8KQG3-F1
#
_cell.length_a   1.000
_cell.length_b   1.000
_cell.length_c   1.000
_cell.angle_alpha   90.00
_cell.angle_beta   90.00
_cell.angle_gamma   90.00
#
_symmetry.space_group_name_H-M   'P 1'
#
loop_
_entity.id
_entity.type
_entity.pdbx_description
1 polymer ?
#
loop_
_entity_poly.entity_id
_entity_poly.type
_entity_poly.pdbx_seq_one_letter_code
_entity_poly.pdbx_strand_id
1 'polypeptide(L)'
;MLISKQLVTDILNVLQKTTKVTERVVCATGIAKNTVTKIRREHESATASGSKMKTPQKAKRRRKEYFDEFSLTALRNIIHSMYTVRKEIPTMRKILAAAKTDLNYTGSETTLRKIIKSDLGYQFKRCFQKRKKEPNRKATNSGMEG
;
A
#
# COMPACT_ATOMS: atom_id res chain seq x y z
N MET A 1 -19.52 13.34 -46.72
CA MET A 1 -19.34 11.91 -46.39
C MET A 1 -20.68 11.31 -46.05
N LEU A 2 -21.40 10.78 -47.05
CA LEU A 2 -22.62 10.03 -46.80
C LEU A 2 -22.22 8.65 -46.32
N ILE A 3 -22.45 8.36 -45.03
CA ILE A 3 -22.53 6.96 -44.58
C ILE A 3 -23.63 6.33 -45.43
N SER A 4 -23.32 5.27 -46.18
CA SER A 4 -24.30 4.68 -47.10
C SER A 4 -25.53 4.25 -46.30
N LYS A 5 -26.73 4.57 -46.82
CA LYS A 5 -27.99 4.17 -46.17
C LYS A 5 -28.01 2.67 -45.87
N GLN A 6 -27.36 1.89 -46.74
CA GLN A 6 -27.16 0.45 -46.60
C GLN A 6 -26.41 0.06 -45.32
N LEU A 7 -25.30 0.73 -44.99
CA LEU A 7 -24.51 0.42 -43.80
C LEU A 7 -25.28 0.73 -42.50
N VAL A 8 -26.08 1.79 -42.51
CA VAL A 8 -26.95 2.14 -41.37
C VAL A 8 -28.09 1.13 -41.23
N THR A 9 -28.71 0.70 -42.32
CA THR A 9 -29.77 -0.32 -42.29
C THR A 9 -29.24 -1.69 -41.87
N ASP A 10 -28.03 -2.05 -42.27
CA ASP A 10 -27.40 -3.32 -41.89
C ASP A 10 -27.10 -3.37 -40.39
N ILE A 11 -26.58 -2.26 -39.84
CA ILE A 11 -26.38 -2.11 -38.39
C ILE A 11 -27.73 -2.20 -37.66
N LEU A 12 -28.77 -1.51 -38.13
CA LEU A 12 -30.10 -1.56 -37.52
C LEU A 12 -30.71 -2.96 -37.57
N ASN A 13 -30.56 -3.69 -38.67
CA ASN A 13 -31.05 -5.06 -38.83
C ASN A 13 -30.30 -6.05 -37.91
N VAL A 14 -28.98 -5.91 -37.77
CA VAL A 14 -28.18 -6.72 -36.83
C VAL A 14 -28.58 -6.44 -35.38
N LEU A 15 -28.86 -5.18 -35.04
CA LEU A 15 -29.35 -4.81 -33.71
C LEU A 15 -30.77 -5.34 -33.47
N GLN A 16 -31.68 -5.25 -34.44
CA GLN A 16 -33.07 -5.73 -34.32
C GLN A 16 -33.18 -7.26 -34.23
N LYS A 17 -32.19 -8.02 -34.71
CA LYS A 17 -32.16 -9.49 -34.65
C LYS A 17 -32.13 -10.07 -33.23
N THR A 18 -31.70 -9.30 -32.22
CA THR A 18 -31.62 -9.76 -30.83
C THR A 18 -32.73 -9.17 -29.95
N THR A 19 -33.48 -10.03 -29.27
CA THR A 19 -34.58 -9.64 -28.37
C THR A 19 -34.06 -8.92 -27.12
N LYS A 20 -32.89 -9.33 -26.62
CA LYS A 20 -32.29 -8.78 -25.39
C LYS A 20 -31.60 -7.44 -25.66
N VAL A 21 -32.09 -6.40 -25.00
CA VAL A 21 -31.55 -5.03 -25.05
C VAL A 21 -30.04 -5.00 -24.76
N THR A 22 -29.56 -5.82 -23.82
CA THR A 22 -28.16 -5.86 -23.43
C THR A 22 -27.24 -6.35 -24.54
N GLU A 23 -27.69 -7.30 -25.36
CA GLU A 23 -26.91 -7.85 -26.47
C GLU A 23 -26.80 -6.83 -27.62
N ARG A 24 -27.87 -6.06 -27.86
CA ARG A 24 -27.84 -4.93 -28.80
C ARG A 24 -26.80 -3.89 -28.39
N VAL A 25 -26.81 -3.49 -27.13
CA VAL A 25 -25.88 -2.47 -26.62
C VAL A 25 -24.44 -2.95 -26.74
N VAL A 26 -24.16 -4.22 -26.43
CA VAL A 26 -22.82 -4.81 -26.58
C VAL A 26 -22.36 -4.75 -28.05
N CYS A 27 -23.21 -5.17 -28.98
CA CYS A 27 -22.88 -5.12 -30.42
C CYS A 27 -22.70 -3.69 -30.93
N ALA A 28 -23.53 -2.75 -30.49
CA ALA A 28 -23.47 -1.36 -30.94
C ALA A 28 -22.26 -0.59 -30.36
N THR A 29 -21.91 -0.84 -29.11
CA THR A 29 -20.89 -0.06 -28.38
C THR A 29 -19.52 -0.73 -28.31
N GLY A 30 -19.45 -2.03 -28.62
CA GLY A 30 -18.23 -2.84 -28.45
C GLY A 30 -17.82 -3.04 -26.99
N ILE A 31 -18.66 -2.65 -26.03
CA ILE A 31 -18.38 -2.79 -24.60
C ILE A 31 -18.77 -4.20 -24.14
N ALA A 32 -17.97 -4.79 -23.24
CA ALA A 32 -18.25 -6.12 -22.71
C ALA A 32 -19.61 -6.19 -22.00
N LYS A 33 -20.33 -7.32 -22.20
CA LYS A 33 -21.64 -7.60 -21.59
C LYS A 33 -21.68 -7.35 -20.09
N ASN A 34 -20.62 -7.75 -19.37
CA ASN A 34 -20.51 -7.57 -17.92
C ASN A 34 -20.44 -6.10 -17.49
N THR A 35 -19.90 -5.23 -18.33
CA THR A 35 -19.85 -3.78 -18.05
C THR A 35 -21.22 -3.16 -18.23
N VAL A 36 -21.92 -3.52 -19.31
CA VAL A 36 -23.31 -3.05 -19.57
C VAL A 36 -24.25 -3.48 -18.43
N THR A 37 -24.15 -4.72 -17.96
CA THR A 37 -24.98 -5.20 -16.84
C THR A 37 -24.63 -4.52 -15.51
N LYS A 38 -23.34 -4.27 -15.23
CA LYS A 38 -22.91 -3.50 -14.05
C LYS A 38 -23.45 -2.07 -14.06
N ILE A 39 -23.35 -1.38 -15.19
CA ILE A 39 -23.87 -0.01 -15.38
C ILE A 39 -25.38 0.01 -15.12
N ARG A 40 -26.12 -0.94 -15.70
CA ARG A 40 -27.58 -1.04 -15.48
C ARG A 40 -27.93 -1.27 -14.00
N ARG A 41 -27.23 -2.17 -13.32
CA ARG A 41 -27.45 -2.44 -11.89
C ARG A 41 -27.14 -1.23 -11.01
N GLU A 42 -26.05 -0.52 -11.31
CA GLU A 42 -25.68 0.71 -10.61
C GLU A 42 -26.74 1.80 -10.82
N HIS A 43 -27.25 1.95 -12.05
CA HIS A 43 -28.35 2.85 -12.36
C HIS A 43 -29.61 2.51 -11.55
N GLU A 44 -30.08 1.26 -11.59
CA GLU A 44 -31.27 0.81 -10.84
C GLU A 44 -31.13 1.09 -9.33
N SER A 45 -29.94 0.85 -8.77
CA SER A 45 -29.64 1.12 -7.36
C SER A 45 -29.62 2.61 -7.04
N ALA A 46 -29.09 3.43 -7.96
CA ALA A 46 -29.06 4.89 -7.82
C ALA A 46 -30.47 5.49 -7.90
N THR A 47 -31.29 5.04 -8.86
CA THR A 47 -32.70 5.46 -8.99
C THR A 47 -33.51 5.10 -7.75
N ALA A 48 -33.36 3.87 -7.22
CA ALA A 48 -34.05 3.45 -6.00
C ALA A 48 -33.67 4.29 -4.77
N SER A 49 -32.40 4.72 -4.69
CA SER A 49 -31.89 5.56 -3.60
C SER A 49 -32.12 7.07 -3.81
N GLY A 50 -32.66 7.51 -4.96
CA GLY A 50 -32.73 8.92 -5.34
C GLY A 50 -31.38 9.60 -5.55
N SER A 51 -30.31 8.81 -5.71
CA SER A 51 -28.93 9.28 -5.86
C SER A 51 -28.50 9.26 -7.33
N LYS A 52 -27.43 9.99 -7.67
CA LYS A 52 -26.83 9.99 -9.01
C LYS A 52 -25.80 8.86 -9.13
N MET A 53 -25.64 8.30 -10.33
CA MET A 53 -24.57 7.33 -10.61
C MET A 53 -23.20 7.95 -10.35
N LYS A 54 -22.26 7.14 -9.86
CA LYS A 54 -20.93 7.65 -9.49
C LYS A 54 -20.07 7.77 -10.74
N THR A 55 -19.60 8.98 -11.04
CA THR A 55 -18.63 9.17 -12.11
C THR A 55 -17.38 8.33 -11.83
N PRO A 56 -16.82 7.62 -12.83
CA PRO A 56 -15.57 6.89 -12.68
C PRO A 56 -14.42 7.85 -12.32
N GLN A 57 -14.20 8.07 -11.03
CA GLN A 57 -13.11 8.88 -10.52
C GLN A 57 -11.98 7.97 -10.06
N LYS A 58 -10.75 8.31 -10.43
CA LYS A 58 -9.56 7.65 -9.88
C LYS A 58 -9.56 7.81 -8.35
N ALA A 59 -9.35 6.71 -7.63
CA ALA A 59 -9.27 6.75 -6.17
C ALA A 59 -8.20 7.76 -5.73
N LYS A 60 -8.57 8.65 -4.81
CA LYS A 60 -7.62 9.60 -4.23
C LYS A 60 -6.54 8.81 -3.48
N ARG A 61 -5.26 9.14 -3.73
CA ARG A 61 -4.14 8.57 -2.97
C ARG A 61 -4.30 8.95 -1.49
N ARG A 62 -4.02 8.02 -0.58
CA ARG A 62 -4.05 8.28 0.87
C ARG A 62 -3.03 9.37 1.23
N ARG A 63 -3.39 10.26 2.16
CA ARG A 63 -2.50 11.32 2.65
C ARG A 63 -1.28 10.68 3.33
N LYS A 64 -0.09 11.24 3.11
CA LYS A 64 1.14 10.85 3.81
C LYS A 64 1.00 11.31 5.27
N GLU A 65 1.26 10.42 6.21
CA GLU A 65 1.36 10.78 7.63
C GLU A 65 2.57 11.72 7.78
N TYR A 66 2.32 12.96 8.18
CA TYR A 66 3.35 13.98 8.37
C TYR A 66 3.86 13.87 9.81
N PHE A 67 5.18 13.77 9.97
CA PHE A 67 5.80 13.90 11.26
C PHE A 67 6.06 15.38 11.52
N ASP A 68 5.55 15.87 12.64
CA ASP A 68 5.89 17.21 13.11
C ASP A 68 7.36 17.28 13.53
N GLU A 69 7.93 18.49 13.55
CA GLU A 69 9.33 18.72 13.90
C GLU A 69 9.68 18.20 15.30
N PHE A 70 8.73 18.34 16.24
CA PHE A 70 8.84 17.75 17.57
C PHE A 70 8.93 16.22 17.53
N SER A 71 8.05 15.58 16.76
CA SER A 71 8.04 14.12 16.61
C SER A 71 9.30 13.61 15.92
N LEU A 72 9.86 14.36 14.97
CA LEU A 72 11.15 14.03 14.33
C LEU A 72 12.30 14.05 15.35
N THR A 73 12.32 15.07 16.21
CA THR A 73 13.34 15.22 17.26
C THR A 73 13.23 14.10 18.29
N ALA A 74 12.02 13.78 18.75
CA ALA A 74 11.78 12.69 19.66
C ALA A 74 12.18 11.32 19.05
N LEU A 75 11.87 11.08 17.77
CA LEU A 75 12.31 9.87 17.07
C LEU A 75 13.84 9.78 16.97
N ARG A 76 14.52 10.91 16.74
CA ARG A 76 16.00 10.97 16.72
C ARG A 76 16.58 10.57 18.07
N ASN A 77 16.01 11.07 19.16
CA ASN A 77 16.43 10.77 20.52
C ASN A 77 16.22 9.30 20.88
N ILE A 78 15.11 8.69 20.43
CA ILE A 78 14.87 7.25 20.60
C ILE A 78 15.94 6.42 19.88
N ILE A 79 16.25 6.77 18.63
CA ILE A 79 17.29 6.05 17.88
C ILE A 79 18.65 6.21 18.58
N HIS A 80 18.95 7.41 19.07
CA HIS A 80 20.20 7.67 19.78
C HIS A 80 20.29 6.92 21.12
N SER A 81 19.22 6.89 21.91
CA SER A 81 19.19 6.19 23.20
C SER A 81 19.40 4.67 23.07
N MET A 82 18.89 4.07 21.99
CA MET A 82 19.12 2.65 21.68
C MET A 82 20.61 2.34 21.47
N TYR A 83 21.33 3.23 20.78
CA TYR A 83 22.78 3.10 20.57
C TYR A 83 23.58 3.41 21.85
N THR A 84 23.26 4.51 22.53
CA THR A 84 24.07 5.04 23.64
C THR A 84 23.80 4.32 24.97
N VAL A 85 22.53 4.17 25.35
CA VAL A 85 22.13 3.63 26.66
C VAL A 85 22.03 2.11 26.61
N ARG A 86 21.28 1.58 25.64
CA ARG A 86 21.01 0.13 25.56
C ARG A 86 22.12 -0.66 24.87
N LYS A 87 23.00 0.01 24.11
CA LYS A 87 24.07 -0.59 23.30
C LYS A 87 23.56 -1.70 22.36
N GLU A 88 22.33 -1.55 21.87
CA GLU A 88 21.70 -2.49 20.95
C GLU A 88 21.67 -1.94 19.52
N ILE A 89 21.71 -2.82 18.52
CA ILE A 89 21.54 -2.42 17.12
C ILE A 89 20.07 -2.03 16.89
N PRO A 90 19.77 -0.77 16.49
CA PRO A 90 18.41 -0.32 16.24
C PRO A 90 17.94 -0.85 14.90
N THR A 91 17.34 -2.03 14.96
CA THR A 91 16.59 -2.61 13.85
C THR A 91 15.25 -1.92 13.73
N MET A 92 14.67 -1.92 12.52
CA MET A 92 13.41 -1.22 12.30
C MET A 92 12.26 -1.67 13.20
N ARG A 93 12.20 -2.97 13.53
CA ARG A 93 11.18 -3.50 14.43
C ARG A 93 11.31 -2.94 15.85
N LYS A 94 12.54 -2.79 16.34
CA LYS A 94 12.81 -2.20 17.66
C LYS A 94 12.48 -0.71 17.70
N ILE A 95 12.88 0.03 16.66
CA ILE A 95 12.53 1.46 16.54
C ILE A 95 11.01 1.63 16.46
N LEU A 96 10.31 0.78 15.70
CA LEU A 96 8.86 0.82 15.61
C LEU A 96 8.19 0.54 16.96
N ALA A 97 8.69 -0.45 17.71
CA ALA A 97 8.16 -0.76 19.03
C ALA A 97 8.35 0.42 20.00
N ALA A 98 9.56 0.99 20.06
CA ALA A 98 9.83 2.16 20.89
C ALA A 98 9.00 3.38 20.48
N ALA A 99 8.89 3.67 19.17
CA ALA A 99 8.09 4.79 18.67
C ALA A 99 6.58 4.62 18.96
N LYS A 100 6.07 3.38 18.98
CA LYS A 100 4.69 3.08 19.37
C LYS A 100 4.44 3.33 20.85
N THR A 101 5.40 2.97 21.70
CA THR A 101 5.30 3.15 23.15
C THR A 101 5.47 4.61 23.55
N ASP A 102 6.48 5.29 23.01
CA ASP A 102 6.90 6.61 23.49
C ASP A 102 6.20 7.79 22.77
N LEU A 103 5.84 7.62 21.49
CA LEU A 103 5.21 8.67 20.66
C LEU A 103 3.78 8.32 20.21
N ASN A 104 3.21 7.18 20.65
CA ASN A 104 1.92 6.68 20.19
C ASN A 104 1.80 6.58 18.65
N TYR A 105 2.90 6.27 17.96
CA TYR A 105 2.94 6.24 16.50
C TYR A 105 2.01 5.15 15.92
N THR A 106 1.10 5.52 15.02
CA THR A 106 0.11 4.58 14.45
C THR A 106 0.53 3.96 13.11
N GLY A 107 1.51 4.55 12.43
CA GLY A 107 1.89 4.14 11.10
C GLY A 107 2.65 2.80 11.01
N SER A 108 2.92 2.37 9.77
CA SER A 108 3.59 1.10 9.50
C SER A 108 5.11 1.21 9.50
N GLU A 109 5.80 0.06 9.57
CA GLU A 109 7.26 -0.02 9.47
C GLU A 109 7.78 0.63 8.18
N THR A 110 7.07 0.46 7.05
CA THR A 110 7.47 1.02 5.76
C THR A 110 7.40 2.53 5.75
N THR A 111 6.41 3.12 6.43
CA THR A 111 6.25 4.57 6.54
C THR A 111 7.33 5.14 7.43
N LEU A 112 7.58 4.50 8.58
CA LEU A 112 8.64 4.90 9.52
C LEU A 112 10.02 4.84 8.87
N ARG A 113 10.32 3.80 8.10
CA ARG A 113 11.57 3.68 7.34
C ARG A 113 11.75 4.82 6.33
N LYS A 114 10.67 5.25 5.67
CA LYS A 114 10.71 6.37 4.73
C LYS A 114 11.03 7.67 5.47
N ILE A 115 10.34 7.95 6.58
CA ILE A 115 10.56 9.15 7.41
C ILE A 115 12.01 9.20 7.92
N ILE A 116 12.51 8.09 8.47
CA ILE A 116 13.89 8.01 8.97
C ILE A 116 14.92 8.25 7.87
N LYS A 117 14.64 7.78 6.65
CA LYS A 117 15.52 7.97 5.49
C LYS A 117 15.44 9.37 4.90
N SER A 118 14.24 9.93 4.75
CA SER A 118 14.04 11.24 4.10
C SER A 118 14.29 12.40 5.03
N ASP A 119 13.79 12.33 6.27
CA ASP A 119 13.68 13.48 7.16
C ASP A 119 14.82 13.50 8.19
N LEU A 120 15.29 12.33 8.64
CA LEU A 120 16.44 12.21 9.56
C LEU A 120 17.78 11.88 8.87
N GLY A 121 17.74 11.47 7.59
CA GLY A 121 18.93 11.18 6.79
C GLY A 121 19.67 9.89 7.14
N TYR A 122 19.09 8.99 7.94
CA TYR A 122 19.75 7.73 8.29
C TYR A 122 19.73 6.73 7.12
N GLN A 123 20.85 6.03 6.94
CA GLN A 123 20.97 4.95 5.97
C GLN A 123 21.10 3.60 6.68
N PHE A 124 20.20 2.67 6.34
CA PHE A 124 20.27 1.30 6.82
C PHE A 124 21.22 0.50 5.93
N LYS A 125 22.42 0.20 6.44
CA LYS A 125 23.36 -0.70 5.78
C LYS A 125 23.04 -2.15 6.15
N ARG A 126 23.17 -3.07 5.19
CA ARG A 126 23.13 -4.51 5.49
C ARG A 126 24.36 -4.87 6.31
N CYS A 127 24.15 -5.42 7.51
CA CYS A 127 25.22 -6.03 8.28
C CYS A 127 25.56 -7.38 7.67
N PHE A 128 26.67 -7.47 6.92
CA PHE A 128 27.25 -8.75 6.56
C PHE A 128 27.82 -9.39 7.81
N GLN A 129 27.17 -10.41 8.34
CA GLN A 129 27.68 -11.18 9.48
C GLN A 129 28.91 -11.98 9.04
N LYS A 130 30.10 -11.39 9.14
CA LYS A 130 31.33 -12.18 9.30
C LYS A 130 31.32 -12.68 10.75
N ARG A 131 30.69 -13.83 11.01
CA ARG A 131 30.82 -14.54 12.29
C ARG A 131 32.30 -14.88 12.49
N LYS A 132 33.07 -14.03 13.16
CA LYS A 132 34.28 -14.49 13.86
C LYS A 132 33.78 -15.21 15.10
N LYS A 133 33.87 -16.55 15.09
CA LYS A 133 33.74 -17.34 16.33
C LYS A 133 34.90 -16.89 17.22
N GLU A 134 34.60 -16.26 18.35
CA GLU A 134 35.60 -16.08 19.41
C GLU A 134 36.04 -17.47 19.88
N PRO A 135 37.34 -17.74 20.04
CA PRO A 135 37.79 -19.02 20.55
C PRO A 135 37.33 -19.14 22.01
N ASN A 136 36.58 -20.21 22.25
CA ASN A 136 36.14 -20.70 23.55
C ASN A 136 37.33 -20.71 24.52
N ARG A 137 37.35 -19.78 25.49
CA ARG A 137 38.28 -19.85 26.63
C ARG A 137 37.85 -21.04 27.47
N LYS A 138 38.51 -22.18 27.27
CA LYS A 138 38.35 -23.36 28.12
C LYS A 138 38.60 -22.93 29.56
N ALA A 139 37.61 -23.10 30.42
CA ALA A 139 37.79 -23.07 31.86
C ALA A 139 38.78 -24.19 32.22
N THR A 140 39.98 -23.81 32.66
CA THR A 140 40.89 -24.73 33.35
C THR A 140 40.29 -24.97 34.73
N ASN A 141 39.60 -26.10 34.88
CA ASN A 141 39.33 -26.67 36.19
C ASN A 141 40.67 -27.12 36.78
N SER A 142 41.30 -26.28 37.61
CA SER A 142 42.28 -26.75 38.59
C SER A 142 41.49 -27.33 39.77
N GLY A 143 41.28 -28.65 39.73
CA GLY A 143 40.87 -29.42 40.88
C GLY A 143 41.96 -29.46 41.95
N MET A 144 41.52 -29.58 43.19
CA MET A 144 42.28 -29.87 44.42
C MET A 144 43.30 -31.00 44.23
N GLU A 145 44.41 -30.93 44.98
CA GLU A 145 44.89 -32.00 45.89
C GLU A 145 46.16 -31.54 46.62
N GLY A 146 46.21 -31.78 47.95
CA GLY A 146 47.38 -31.59 48.82
C GLY A 146 47.14 -30.70 50.03
#